data_AF-A0A5E3WBJ9-F1
#
_entry.id   AF-A0A5E3WBJ9-F1
#
_cell.length_a   1.000
_cell.length_b   1.000
_cell.length_c   1.000
_cell.angle_alpha   90.00
_cell.angle_beta   90.00
_cell.angle_gamma   90.00
#
_symmetry.space_group_name_H-M   'P 1'
#
loop_
_entity.id
_entity.type
_entity.pdbx_description
1 polymer ?
#
loop_
_entity_poly.entity_id
_entity_poly.type
_entity_poly.pdbx_seq_one_letter_code
_entity_poly.pdbx_strand_id
1 'polypeptide(L)'
;MPGRAQEKPDDWFETRMRLQDEYFESDLAHAGISDHSDDDDDPDGVLADARWDKIDALISANPAEAVRRWRQLWEKRARGEKNKDLKELSDHIAGFAELEEYTGPDDVSGTDEVGRRMRTFRDLYRAGLCEVCTLIVQEDDFFKERENWVREIIRIVGAVIQWGGTIETEDLGNWSGLPAIIKLARATCTTAWANRERLLQNERSNAYGSHNHLRMSVAQVLFEIFLLTDEKATYRTQVWKLKVDVRRLAFYVWIVGSPPNELNRAILGRDMIVPPGLADTLLSNVLTTFIEDPDDPRERNHDSRLDDFIRQEILEVYGAEQFLTRINASLREAQLGIRLESILSSLSEFAVFPSITPHLQTYGTYLAIREACNRQALQGTQEIDNCRVLANALWIYRRTFTHQPPSEIAYIVKNCNVIELIARYVRLYALLGHEMATTGTDASKPLLIVMMYGNFAVATNMRSGKNTLRKTMRNTLRQDWYPTLHVLHSQRDDKLWRGKYRKHLADLTEVWTALGTAIALEEETEKRDYERELKRWSMVCAWKECKYHNEKPPTPLNHCKGCREVKYCSLACQKKDWREGEHKARCRKITSSA
;
A
#
# COMPACT_ATOMS: atom_id res chain seq x y z
N MET A 1 36.21 -2.59 25.99
CA MET A 1 35.23 -2.01 25.05
C MET A 1 34.07 -1.47 25.87
N PRO A 2 33.73 -0.17 25.77
CA PRO A 2 32.61 0.39 26.51
C PRO A 2 31.30 -0.15 25.95
N GLY A 3 30.36 -0.47 26.84
CA GLY A 3 29.11 -1.15 26.53
C GLY A 3 28.17 -0.31 25.66
N ARG A 4 27.61 -0.93 24.62
CA ARG A 4 26.46 -0.39 23.90
C ARG A 4 25.24 -0.46 24.82
N ALA A 5 24.66 0.71 25.08
CA ALA A 5 23.39 0.84 25.77
C ALA A 5 22.30 0.07 25.02
N GLN A 6 21.40 -0.52 25.80
CA GLN A 6 20.22 -1.22 25.33
C GLN A 6 19.31 -0.25 24.58
N GLU A 7 19.07 -0.47 23.29
CA GLU A 7 17.90 0.09 22.62
C GLU A 7 16.66 -0.57 23.23
N LYS A 8 15.86 0.24 23.94
CA LYS A 8 14.51 -0.10 24.36
C LYS A 8 13.67 -0.38 23.10
N PRO A 9 12.62 -1.21 23.16
CA PRO A 9 11.68 -1.30 22.04
C PRO A 9 11.19 0.11 21.74
N ASP A 10 11.37 0.58 20.49
CA ASP A 10 10.99 1.92 20.06
C ASP A 10 9.58 2.23 20.57
N ASP A 11 9.54 3.03 21.63
CA ASP A 11 8.35 3.78 21.95
C ASP A 11 8.26 4.80 20.83
N TRP A 12 7.35 4.56 19.89
CA TRP A 12 7.15 5.44 18.75
C TRP A 12 6.89 6.88 19.21
N PHE A 13 6.34 7.07 20.42
CA PHE A 13 6.20 8.38 21.03
C PHE A 13 7.58 9.01 21.33
N GLU A 14 8.51 8.28 21.94
CA GLU A 14 9.91 8.74 22.14
C GLU A 14 10.64 8.96 20.80
N THR A 15 10.41 8.11 19.79
CA THR A 15 11.04 8.26 18.47
C THR A 15 10.52 9.50 17.74
N ARG A 16 9.21 9.76 17.84
CA ARG A 16 8.57 10.98 17.33
C ARG A 16 9.12 12.20 18.06
N MET A 17 9.11 12.23 19.39
CA MET A 17 9.63 13.35 20.18
C MET A 17 11.09 13.61 19.83
N ARG A 18 11.92 12.57 19.75
CA ARG A 18 13.32 12.71 19.33
C ARG A 18 13.48 13.25 17.91
N LEU A 19 12.71 12.75 16.93
CA LEU A 19 12.77 13.26 15.56
C LEU A 19 12.21 14.69 15.46
N GLN A 20 11.23 15.05 16.28
CA GLN A 20 10.74 16.42 16.38
C GLN A 20 11.81 17.32 17.01
N ASP A 21 12.43 16.92 18.12
CA ASP A 21 13.48 17.70 18.80
C ASP A 21 14.74 17.84 17.91
N GLU A 22 15.22 16.74 17.31
CA GLU A 22 16.43 16.75 16.48
C GLU A 22 16.29 17.58 15.21
N TYR A 23 15.11 17.61 14.58
CA TYR A 23 14.90 18.34 13.32
C TYR A 23 14.27 19.73 13.51
N PHE A 24 13.32 19.91 14.44
CA PHE A 24 12.62 21.17 14.61
C PHE A 24 13.31 22.11 15.60
N GLU A 25 13.85 21.63 16.73
CA GLU A 25 14.56 22.54 17.66
C GLU A 25 15.89 23.00 17.07
N SER A 26 16.58 22.15 16.31
CA SER A 26 17.81 22.51 15.59
C SER A 26 17.59 23.68 14.61
N ASP A 27 16.52 23.61 13.81
CA ASP A 27 16.24 24.60 12.77
C ASP A 27 15.57 25.87 13.32
N LEU A 28 14.69 25.77 14.33
CA LEU A 28 14.08 26.92 14.99
C LEU A 28 15.11 27.71 15.82
N ALA A 29 16.04 27.03 16.50
CA ALA A 29 17.14 27.68 17.22
C ALA A 29 18.12 28.38 16.28
N HIS A 30 18.38 27.84 15.08
CA HIS A 30 19.20 28.53 14.07
C HIS A 30 18.47 29.69 13.39
N ALA A 31 17.13 29.66 13.33
CA ALA A 31 16.32 30.73 12.77
C ALA A 31 16.03 31.88 13.77
N GLY A 32 16.34 31.71 15.06
CA GLY A 32 16.05 32.70 16.10
C GLY A 32 14.55 32.90 16.36
N ILE A 33 13.72 31.91 16.01
CA ILE A 33 12.27 31.93 16.23
C ILE A 33 12.04 31.25 17.58
N SER A 34 11.80 32.02 18.64
CA SER A 34 11.33 31.47 19.92
C SER A 34 9.88 31.00 19.76
N ASP A 35 9.63 29.76 20.13
CA ASP A 35 8.28 29.19 20.16
C ASP A 35 7.51 29.81 21.33
N HIS A 36 6.70 30.81 21.03
CA HIS A 36 5.82 31.51 21.97
C HIS A 36 4.35 31.02 21.85
N SER A 37 4.11 29.81 21.32
CA SER A 37 2.76 29.35 20.98
C SER A 37 1.86 28.96 22.16
N ASP A 38 2.41 28.88 23.38
CA ASP A 38 1.68 28.36 24.55
C ASP A 38 1.27 29.44 25.57
N ASP A 39 1.37 30.71 25.21
CA ASP A 39 0.72 31.77 25.98
C ASP A 39 -0.79 31.75 25.63
N ASP A 40 -1.55 30.89 26.32
CA ASP A 40 -3.03 30.78 26.31
C ASP A 40 -3.76 32.13 26.58
N ASP A 41 -3.01 33.18 26.91
CA ASP A 41 -3.47 34.53 27.17
C ASP A 41 -3.14 35.52 26.02
N ASP A 42 -2.71 35.07 24.83
CA ASP A 42 -2.55 35.97 23.67
C ASP A 42 -3.92 36.55 23.25
N PRO A 43 -4.20 37.84 23.53
CA PRO A 43 -5.47 38.45 23.18
C PRO A 43 -5.71 38.47 21.66
N ASP A 44 -4.66 38.37 20.84
CA ASP A 44 -4.78 38.31 19.39
C ASP A 44 -5.32 36.94 18.91
N GLY A 45 -5.03 35.86 19.64
CA GLY A 45 -5.59 34.52 19.39
C GLY A 45 -7.10 34.47 19.63
N VAL A 46 -7.56 34.94 20.79
CA VAL A 46 -9.00 34.98 21.14
C VAL A 46 -9.81 35.83 20.15
N LEU A 47 -9.23 36.95 19.69
CA LEU A 47 -9.86 37.80 18.67
C LEU A 47 -9.88 37.14 17.28
N ALA A 48 -8.87 36.34 16.95
CA ALA A 48 -8.84 35.55 15.72
C ALA A 48 -9.93 34.47 15.72
N ASP A 49 -10.10 33.75 16.83
CA ASP A 49 -11.14 32.72 16.98
C ASP A 49 -12.55 33.28 16.92
N ALA A 50 -12.83 34.37 17.65
CA ALA A 50 -14.14 35.03 17.60
C ALA A 50 -14.48 35.58 16.20
N ARG A 51 -13.44 36.02 15.46
CA ARG A 51 -13.60 36.42 14.05
C ARG A 51 -13.86 35.20 13.17
N TRP A 52 -13.20 34.08 13.44
CA TRP A 52 -13.36 32.83 12.72
C TRP A 52 -14.81 32.32 12.83
N ASP A 53 -15.31 32.20 14.05
CA ASP A 53 -16.69 31.79 14.36
C ASP A 53 -17.73 32.68 13.68
N LYS A 54 -17.46 33.99 13.62
CA LYS A 54 -18.36 34.94 12.98
C LYS A 54 -18.49 34.68 11.47
N ILE A 55 -17.40 34.35 10.79
CA ILE A 55 -17.42 34.08 9.36
C ILE A 55 -18.10 32.73 9.09
N ASP A 56 -17.81 31.71 9.90
CA ASP A 56 -18.48 30.40 9.80
C ASP A 56 -19.98 30.51 10.02
N ALA A 57 -20.41 31.33 10.97
CA ALA A 57 -21.82 31.64 11.20
C ALA A 57 -22.46 32.36 10.00
N LEU A 58 -21.74 33.29 9.36
CA LEU A 58 -22.24 33.99 8.16
C LEU A 58 -22.36 33.05 6.96
N ILE A 59 -21.37 32.17 6.74
CA ILE A 59 -21.40 31.16 5.69
C ILE A 59 -22.57 30.19 5.92
N SER A 60 -22.73 29.71 7.15
CA SER A 60 -23.82 28.79 7.51
C SER A 60 -25.20 29.45 7.39
N ALA A 61 -25.31 30.74 7.70
CA ALA A 61 -26.57 31.48 7.59
C ALA A 61 -26.98 31.77 6.13
N ASN A 62 -26.01 31.99 5.23
CA ASN A 62 -26.30 32.24 3.81
C ASN A 62 -25.21 31.69 2.87
N PRO A 63 -25.20 30.36 2.63
CA PRO A 63 -24.21 29.71 1.77
C PRO A 63 -24.16 30.29 0.36
N ALA A 64 -25.31 30.69 -0.18
CA ALA A 64 -25.41 31.24 -1.54
C ALA A 64 -24.83 32.65 -1.68
N GLU A 65 -24.93 33.50 -0.65
CA GLU A 65 -24.20 34.76 -0.64
C GLU A 65 -22.70 34.54 -0.47
N ALA A 66 -22.28 33.57 0.36
CA ALA A 66 -20.86 33.23 0.52
C ALA A 66 -20.22 32.80 -0.81
N VAL A 67 -20.84 31.89 -1.56
CA VAL A 67 -20.35 31.45 -2.89
C VAL A 67 -20.29 32.63 -3.88
N ARG A 68 -21.32 33.48 -3.91
CA ARG A 68 -21.34 34.68 -4.77
C ARG A 68 -20.24 35.67 -4.40
N ARG A 69 -20.04 35.93 -3.10
CA ARG A 69 -18.99 36.81 -2.59
C ARG A 69 -17.61 36.27 -2.93
N TRP A 70 -17.40 34.96 -2.77
CA TRP A 70 -16.15 34.31 -3.11
C TRP A 70 -15.78 34.47 -4.58
N ARG A 71 -16.75 34.24 -5.48
CA ARG A 71 -16.60 34.51 -6.91
C ARG A 71 -16.23 35.96 -7.21
N GLN A 72 -16.94 36.93 -6.62
CA GLN A 72 -16.64 38.35 -6.82
C GLN A 72 -15.24 38.75 -6.34
N LEU A 73 -14.79 38.18 -5.23
CA LEU A 73 -13.44 38.40 -4.70
C LEU A 73 -12.37 37.84 -5.63
N TRP A 74 -12.62 36.67 -6.22
CA TRP A 74 -11.75 36.07 -7.23
C TRP A 74 -11.66 36.90 -8.50
N GLU A 75 -12.79 37.36 -9.04
CA GLU A 75 -12.87 38.15 -10.27
C GLU A 75 -12.22 39.53 -10.12
N LYS A 76 -12.21 40.11 -8.91
CA LYS A 76 -11.62 41.43 -8.62
C LYS A 76 -10.16 41.36 -8.17
N ARG A 77 -9.57 40.18 -8.02
CA ARG A 77 -8.23 40.05 -7.49
C ARG A 77 -7.19 40.64 -8.46
N ALA A 78 -6.14 41.24 -7.91
CA ALA A 78 -4.91 41.45 -8.64
C ALA A 78 -4.05 40.19 -8.52
N ARG A 79 -3.58 39.67 -9.66
CA ARG A 79 -2.80 38.43 -9.75
C ARG A 79 -1.52 38.53 -8.91
N GLY A 80 -1.28 37.56 -8.03
CA GLY A 80 -0.11 37.53 -7.16
C GLY A 80 -0.15 38.49 -5.96
N GLU A 81 -1.16 39.37 -5.85
CA GLU A 81 -1.32 40.25 -4.69
C GLU A 81 -2.01 39.54 -3.51
N LYS A 82 -1.70 39.99 -2.29
CA LYS A 82 -2.34 39.48 -1.07
C LYS A 82 -3.76 40.02 -0.96
N ASN A 83 -4.75 39.29 -1.50
CA ASN A 83 -6.16 39.54 -1.19
C ASN A 83 -6.54 38.82 0.13
N LYS A 84 -6.61 39.57 1.23
CA LYS A 84 -6.88 39.03 2.58
C LYS A 84 -8.28 38.41 2.66
N ASP A 85 -9.30 39.10 2.16
CA ASP A 85 -10.70 38.65 2.18
C ASP A 85 -10.90 37.38 1.37
N LEU A 86 -10.28 37.29 0.18
CA LEU A 86 -10.34 36.08 -0.65
C LEU A 86 -9.69 34.89 0.06
N LYS A 87 -8.49 35.10 0.65
CA LYS A 87 -7.79 34.05 1.38
C LYS A 87 -8.64 33.57 2.55
N GLU A 88 -9.07 34.49 3.41
CA GLU A 88 -9.86 34.19 4.60
C GLU A 88 -11.14 33.41 4.24
N LEU A 89 -11.92 33.89 3.26
CA LEU A 89 -13.11 33.17 2.83
C LEU A 89 -12.80 31.79 2.23
N SER A 90 -11.67 31.64 1.52
CA SER A 90 -11.23 30.33 1.01
C SER A 90 -10.85 29.39 2.15
N ASP A 91 -10.14 29.88 3.16
CA ASP A 91 -9.74 29.07 4.32
C ASP A 91 -10.98 28.58 5.09
N HIS A 92 -12.01 29.42 5.26
CA HIS A 92 -13.28 29.02 5.87
C HIS A 92 -14.05 27.98 5.07
N ILE A 93 -14.16 28.15 3.74
CA ILE A 93 -14.79 27.16 2.87
C ILE A 93 -14.01 25.84 2.90
N ALA A 94 -12.67 25.90 2.94
CA ALA A 94 -11.81 24.73 3.12
C ALA A 94 -12.02 24.06 4.48
N GLY A 95 -12.28 24.84 5.54
CA GLY A 95 -12.74 24.33 6.83
C GLY A 95 -14.01 23.50 6.68
N PHE A 96 -15.05 23.98 6.00
CA PHE A 96 -16.25 23.16 5.76
C PHE A 96 -16.01 21.94 4.84
N ALA A 97 -14.95 21.98 4.02
CA ALA A 97 -14.55 20.90 3.13
C ALA A 97 -13.81 19.75 3.84
N GLU A 98 -13.40 19.94 5.10
CA GLU A 98 -12.93 18.87 5.97
C GLU A 98 -14.11 18.02 6.44
N LEU A 99 -14.61 17.21 5.51
CA LEU A 99 -15.60 16.19 5.79
C LEU A 99 -14.87 15.09 6.58
N GLU A 100 -15.00 15.13 7.91
CA GLU A 100 -14.66 13.99 8.79
C GLU A 100 -15.29 12.71 8.26
N GLU A 101 -14.79 11.53 8.68
CA GLU A 101 -15.19 10.20 8.15
C GLU A 101 -16.71 10.09 7.97
N TYR A 102 -17.19 10.41 6.76
CA TYR A 102 -18.59 10.29 6.41
C TYR A 102 -18.92 8.81 6.44
N THR A 103 -19.81 8.41 7.35
CA THR A 103 -20.22 7.03 7.56
C THR A 103 -21.57 6.72 6.93
N GLY A 104 -22.38 7.75 6.66
CA GLY A 104 -23.62 7.62 5.92
C GLY A 104 -24.54 8.83 5.98
N PRO A 105 -25.75 8.73 5.39
CA PRO A 105 -26.72 9.82 5.30
C PRO A 105 -27.09 10.47 6.64
N ASP A 106 -27.07 9.68 7.72
CA ASP A 106 -27.45 10.12 9.05
C ASP A 106 -26.50 11.21 9.58
N ASP A 107 -25.23 11.22 9.18
CA ASP A 107 -24.25 12.24 9.58
C ASP A 107 -24.66 13.64 9.10
N VAL A 108 -25.23 13.74 7.89
CA VAL A 108 -25.74 15.01 7.36
C VAL A 108 -26.95 15.51 8.17
N SER A 109 -27.68 14.61 8.81
CA SER A 109 -28.83 14.95 9.66
C SER A 109 -28.46 15.23 11.12
N GLY A 110 -27.23 14.90 11.53
CA GLY A 110 -26.73 15.05 12.90
C GLY A 110 -26.84 16.48 13.44
N THR A 111 -27.31 16.64 14.67
CA THR A 111 -27.44 17.98 15.30
C THR A 111 -26.11 18.50 15.87
N ASP A 112 -25.08 17.68 15.85
CA ASP A 112 -23.73 18.02 16.31
C ASP A 112 -23.01 18.94 15.31
N GLU A 113 -21.78 19.31 15.67
CA GLU A 113 -20.93 20.18 14.87
C GLU A 113 -20.60 19.56 13.50
N VAL A 114 -20.35 18.26 13.45
CA VAL A 114 -20.05 17.51 12.22
C VAL A 114 -21.23 17.59 11.26
N GLY A 115 -22.44 17.23 11.72
CA GLY A 115 -23.64 17.31 10.89
C GLY A 115 -23.98 18.74 10.48
N ARG A 116 -23.70 19.74 11.32
CA ARG A 116 -23.80 21.16 10.96
C ARG A 116 -22.83 21.51 9.81
N ARG A 117 -21.55 21.14 9.90
CA ARG A 117 -20.55 21.40 8.86
C ARG A 117 -20.93 20.72 7.54
N MET A 118 -21.36 19.46 7.59
CA MET A 118 -21.81 18.71 6.40
C MET A 118 -23.03 19.36 5.73
N ARG A 119 -24.03 19.81 6.50
CA ARG A 119 -25.17 20.58 5.93
C ARG A 119 -24.73 21.87 5.29
N THR A 120 -23.88 22.65 5.96
CA THR A 120 -23.35 23.89 5.40
C THR A 120 -22.60 23.61 4.09
N PHE A 121 -21.75 22.58 4.05
CA PHE A 121 -21.02 22.20 2.82
C PHE A 121 -21.96 21.74 1.69
N ARG A 122 -22.98 20.93 2.00
CA ARG A 122 -24.04 20.57 1.05
C ARG A 122 -24.73 21.80 0.45
N ASP A 123 -25.04 22.77 1.29
CA ASP A 123 -25.77 23.95 0.88
C ASP A 123 -24.87 24.92 0.09
N LEU A 124 -23.56 24.98 0.39
CA LEU A 124 -22.53 25.61 -0.46
C LEU A 124 -22.45 24.92 -1.83
N TYR A 125 -22.39 23.60 -1.86
CA TYR A 125 -22.37 22.80 -3.09
C TYR A 125 -23.58 23.12 -3.98
N ARG A 126 -24.79 23.07 -3.41
CA ARG A 126 -26.06 23.40 -4.10
C ARG A 126 -26.15 24.85 -4.53
N ALA A 127 -25.43 25.76 -3.87
CA ALA A 127 -25.36 27.16 -4.23
C ALA A 127 -24.40 27.49 -5.39
N GLY A 128 -23.76 26.47 -5.99
CA GLY A 128 -22.91 26.62 -7.16
C GLY A 128 -21.40 26.67 -6.85
N LEU A 129 -20.98 26.06 -5.75
CA LEU A 129 -19.56 25.98 -5.38
C LEU A 129 -18.73 25.28 -6.46
N CYS A 130 -19.30 24.28 -7.14
CA CYS A 130 -18.63 23.53 -8.21
C CYS A 130 -18.27 24.43 -9.41
N GLU A 131 -19.18 25.30 -9.82
CA GLU A 131 -19.00 26.24 -10.92
C GLU A 131 -17.93 27.28 -10.59
N VAL A 132 -17.91 27.79 -9.35
CA VAL A 132 -16.89 28.74 -8.91
C VAL A 132 -15.52 28.07 -8.84
N CYS A 133 -15.41 26.85 -8.30
CA CYS A 133 -14.16 26.09 -8.31
C CYS A 133 -13.67 25.86 -9.75
N THR A 134 -14.59 25.52 -10.67
CA THR A 134 -14.27 25.29 -12.09
C THR A 134 -13.73 26.57 -12.72
N LEU A 135 -14.36 27.72 -12.46
CA LEU A 135 -13.88 29.02 -12.92
C LEU A 135 -12.44 29.30 -12.44
N ILE A 136 -12.17 29.05 -11.16
CA ILE A 136 -10.86 29.29 -10.54
C ILE A 136 -9.77 28.41 -11.17
N VAL A 137 -9.99 27.08 -11.22
CA VAL A 137 -8.95 26.14 -11.66
C VAL A 137 -8.71 26.15 -13.18
N GLN A 138 -9.63 26.71 -13.96
CA GLN A 138 -9.48 26.84 -15.42
C GLN A 138 -8.54 27.98 -15.84
N GLU A 139 -8.17 28.88 -14.93
CA GLU A 139 -7.23 29.95 -15.28
C GLU A 139 -5.80 29.40 -15.46
N ASP A 140 -5.16 29.74 -16.57
CA ASP A 140 -3.80 29.27 -16.92
C ASP A 140 -2.73 29.64 -15.89
N ASP A 141 -2.99 30.69 -15.09
CA ASP A 141 -2.12 31.15 -14.03
C ASP A 141 -2.59 30.79 -12.62
N PHE A 142 -3.61 29.91 -12.47
CA PHE A 142 -4.06 29.42 -11.18
C PHE A 142 -2.89 28.89 -10.32
N PHE A 143 -2.04 28.03 -10.90
CA PHE A 143 -0.88 27.51 -10.18
C PHE A 143 0.21 28.55 -9.91
N LYS A 144 0.19 29.74 -10.54
CA LYS A 144 1.12 30.85 -10.27
C LYS A 144 0.75 31.65 -9.02
N GLU A 145 -0.45 31.45 -8.48
CA GLU A 145 -0.86 32.01 -7.20
C GLU A 145 -0.03 31.43 -6.05
N ARG A 146 -0.22 31.97 -4.84
CA ARG A 146 0.48 31.50 -3.64
C ARG A 146 0.13 30.04 -3.35
N GLU A 147 1.15 29.24 -3.12
CA GLU A 147 1.03 27.79 -3.02
C GLU A 147 0.06 27.32 -1.92
N ASN A 148 0.09 27.95 -0.75
CA ASN A 148 -0.83 27.63 0.34
C ASN A 148 -2.30 27.85 -0.06
N TRP A 149 -2.58 28.90 -0.83
CA TRP A 149 -3.92 29.17 -1.32
C TRP A 149 -4.32 28.21 -2.45
N VAL A 150 -3.41 27.92 -3.39
CA VAL A 150 -3.63 26.88 -4.42
C VAL A 150 -3.98 25.55 -3.76
N ARG A 151 -3.26 25.16 -2.70
CA ARG A 151 -3.54 23.97 -1.90
C ARG A 151 -4.96 23.99 -1.33
N GLU A 152 -5.40 25.08 -0.68
CA GLU A 152 -6.76 25.16 -0.12
C GLU A 152 -7.83 25.03 -1.21
N ILE A 153 -7.63 25.64 -2.39
CA ILE A 153 -8.56 25.46 -3.51
C ILE A 153 -8.61 24.01 -3.97
N ILE A 154 -7.46 23.33 -4.13
CA ILE A 154 -7.43 21.92 -4.52
C ILE A 154 -8.10 21.03 -3.45
N ARG A 155 -7.98 21.37 -2.16
CA ARG A 155 -8.70 20.67 -1.08
C ARG A 155 -10.22 20.85 -1.21
N ILE A 156 -10.71 22.07 -1.42
CA ILE A 156 -12.13 22.34 -1.66
C ILE A 156 -12.62 21.56 -2.89
N VAL A 157 -11.83 21.52 -3.97
CA VAL A 157 -12.15 20.73 -5.17
C VAL A 157 -12.27 19.24 -4.85
N GLY A 158 -11.35 18.68 -4.06
CA GLY A 158 -11.43 17.28 -3.61
C GLY A 158 -12.73 16.99 -2.88
N ALA A 159 -13.11 17.83 -1.92
CA ALA A 159 -14.36 17.68 -1.17
C ALA A 159 -15.61 17.86 -2.05
N VAL A 160 -15.58 18.79 -3.02
CA VAL A 160 -16.68 18.95 -4.00
C VAL A 160 -16.84 17.69 -4.86
N ILE A 161 -15.73 17.07 -5.29
CA ILE A 161 -15.76 15.82 -6.07
C ILE A 161 -16.30 14.66 -5.20
N GLN A 162 -15.80 14.50 -3.98
CA GLN A 162 -16.28 13.50 -3.02
C GLN A 162 -17.78 13.67 -2.76
N TRP A 163 -18.23 14.88 -2.44
CA TRP A 163 -19.62 15.17 -2.13
C TRP A 163 -20.54 14.95 -3.33
N GLY A 164 -20.23 15.55 -4.47
CA GLY A 164 -21.10 15.48 -5.65
C GLY A 164 -21.03 14.15 -6.40
N GLY A 165 -19.95 13.39 -6.21
CA GLY A 165 -19.62 12.20 -6.98
C GLY A 165 -19.81 10.87 -6.24
N THR A 166 -19.81 10.89 -4.90
CA THR A 166 -20.07 9.73 -4.05
C THR A 166 -21.31 9.99 -3.20
N ILE A 167 -21.31 11.04 -2.37
CA ILE A 167 -22.37 11.26 -1.36
C ILE A 167 -23.73 11.59 -2.00
N GLU A 168 -23.81 12.62 -2.85
CA GLU A 168 -25.08 13.00 -3.49
C GLU A 168 -25.58 11.92 -4.45
N THR A 169 -24.70 11.18 -5.12
CA THR A 169 -25.05 10.18 -6.14
C THR A 169 -25.42 8.83 -5.57
N GLU A 170 -24.58 8.24 -4.71
CA GLU A 170 -24.72 6.90 -4.15
C GLU A 170 -25.66 6.92 -2.95
N ASP A 171 -25.41 7.81 -1.99
CA ASP A 171 -26.13 7.82 -0.72
C ASP A 171 -27.47 8.58 -0.81
N LEU A 172 -27.52 9.65 -1.61
CA LEU A 172 -28.74 10.48 -1.77
C LEU A 172 -29.48 10.26 -3.10
N GLY A 173 -28.90 9.50 -4.03
CA GLY A 173 -29.54 9.18 -5.32
C GLY A 173 -29.71 10.37 -6.29
N ASN A 174 -29.04 11.50 -6.04
CA ASN A 174 -29.08 12.71 -6.84
C ASN A 174 -27.89 12.80 -7.81
N TRP A 175 -28.15 12.46 -9.07
CA TRP A 175 -27.13 12.43 -10.12
C TRP A 175 -27.05 13.70 -10.98
N SER A 176 -27.80 14.75 -10.63
CA SER A 176 -27.92 15.96 -11.46
C SER A 176 -26.62 16.78 -11.50
N GLY A 177 -25.82 16.74 -10.44
CA GLY A 177 -24.55 17.47 -10.34
C GLY A 177 -23.35 16.79 -10.99
N LEU A 178 -23.44 15.49 -11.32
CA LEU A 178 -22.29 14.71 -11.82
C LEU A 178 -21.63 15.30 -13.08
N PRO A 179 -22.35 15.85 -14.08
CA PRO A 179 -21.72 16.53 -15.22
C PRO A 179 -20.85 17.73 -14.82
N ALA A 180 -21.26 18.49 -13.80
CA ALA A 180 -20.47 19.61 -13.29
C ALA A 180 -19.21 19.11 -12.57
N ILE A 181 -19.33 18.03 -11.78
CA ILE A 181 -18.19 17.35 -11.14
C ILE A 181 -17.18 16.85 -12.17
N ILE A 182 -17.63 16.18 -13.24
CA ILE A 182 -16.75 15.70 -14.31
C ILE A 182 -16.02 16.87 -14.98
N LYS A 183 -16.72 17.98 -15.24
CA LYS A 183 -16.13 19.20 -15.80
C LYS A 183 -15.06 19.80 -14.86
N LEU A 184 -15.36 19.90 -13.57
CA LEU A 184 -14.44 20.39 -12.56
C LEU A 184 -13.19 19.51 -12.46
N ALA A 185 -13.37 18.19 -12.40
CA ALA A 185 -12.30 17.22 -12.33
C ALA A 185 -11.37 17.30 -13.55
N ARG A 186 -11.93 17.36 -14.77
CA ARG A 186 -11.15 17.54 -16.01
C ARG A 186 -10.36 18.85 -16.00
N ALA A 187 -11.01 19.96 -15.64
CA ALA A 187 -10.35 21.26 -15.57
C ALA A 187 -9.16 21.22 -14.60
N THR A 188 -9.41 20.75 -13.38
CA THR A 188 -8.39 20.65 -12.32
C THR A 188 -7.20 19.80 -12.76
N CYS A 189 -7.45 18.61 -13.30
CA CYS A 189 -6.39 17.70 -13.73
C CYS A 189 -5.62 18.22 -14.95
N THR A 190 -6.30 18.88 -15.90
CA THR A 190 -5.65 19.50 -17.06
C THR A 190 -4.70 20.60 -16.63
N THR A 191 -5.15 21.51 -15.76
CA THR A 191 -4.33 22.61 -15.24
C THR A 191 -3.18 22.08 -14.38
N ALA A 192 -3.42 21.07 -13.54
CA ALA A 192 -2.39 20.42 -12.73
C ALA A 192 -1.32 19.73 -13.61
N TRP A 193 -1.73 19.05 -14.69
CA TRP A 193 -0.81 18.42 -15.64
C TRP A 193 0.05 19.44 -16.39
N ALA A 194 -0.55 20.56 -16.81
CA ALA A 194 0.18 21.66 -17.46
C ALA A 194 1.23 22.30 -16.52
N ASN A 195 1.01 22.22 -15.21
CA ASN A 195 1.88 22.78 -14.17
C ASN A 195 2.61 21.71 -13.34
N ARG A 196 2.70 20.46 -13.83
CA ARG A 196 3.15 19.29 -13.06
C ARG A 196 4.56 19.42 -12.46
N GLU A 197 5.43 20.21 -13.07
CA GLU A 197 6.78 20.50 -12.55
C GLU A 197 6.74 21.16 -11.15
N ARG A 198 5.66 21.89 -10.83
CA ARG A 198 5.45 22.46 -9.48
C ARG A 198 5.11 21.42 -8.42
N LEU A 199 4.74 20.21 -8.84
CA LEU A 199 4.48 19.08 -7.93
C LEU A 199 5.76 18.30 -7.60
N LEU A 200 6.89 18.61 -8.26
CA LEU A 200 8.19 18.00 -7.95
C LEU A 200 8.75 18.57 -6.65
N GLN A 201 9.40 17.70 -5.88
CA GLN A 201 10.26 18.12 -4.78
C GLN A 201 11.48 18.83 -5.36
N ASN A 202 11.50 20.16 -5.31
CA ASN A 202 12.69 20.90 -5.65
C ASN A 202 13.60 20.95 -4.41
N GLU A 203 14.68 20.16 -4.40
CA GLU A 203 15.67 20.07 -3.31
C GLU A 203 16.24 21.43 -2.89
N ARG A 204 16.13 22.45 -3.77
CA ARG A 204 16.62 23.82 -3.51
C ARG A 204 15.62 24.72 -2.78
N SER A 205 14.37 24.29 -2.62
CA SER A 205 13.42 24.99 -1.77
C SER A 205 13.60 24.50 -0.34
N ASN A 206 14.59 25.06 0.37
CA ASN A 206 14.92 24.75 1.77
C ASN A 206 13.74 24.96 2.76
N ALA A 207 12.58 25.41 2.31
CA ALA A 207 11.33 25.34 3.06
C ALA A 207 10.70 23.96 2.87
N TYR A 208 11.19 22.97 3.64
CA TYR A 208 10.58 21.66 3.76
C TYR A 208 9.10 21.82 4.13
N GLY A 209 8.18 21.33 3.29
CA GLY A 209 6.76 21.20 3.63
C GLY A 209 5.80 21.43 2.49
N SER A 210 5.82 22.61 1.86
CA SER A 210 4.69 23.08 1.03
C SER A 210 4.42 22.19 -0.20
N HIS A 211 5.44 21.89 -1.02
CA HIS A 211 5.23 21.17 -2.29
C HIS A 211 4.70 19.75 -2.09
N ASN A 212 5.02 19.12 -0.95
CA ASN A 212 4.44 17.84 -0.59
C ASN A 212 2.94 17.97 -0.35
N HIS A 213 2.49 19.00 0.37
CA HIS A 213 1.07 19.19 0.62
C HIS A 213 0.28 19.43 -0.67
N LEU A 214 0.78 20.26 -1.59
CA LEU A 214 0.09 20.49 -2.86
C LEU A 214 -0.05 19.19 -3.67
N ARG A 215 1.04 18.42 -3.79
CA ARG A 215 1.01 17.10 -4.44
C ARG A 215 0.02 16.16 -3.75
N MET A 216 -0.02 16.15 -2.42
CA MET A 216 -0.98 15.34 -1.66
C MET A 216 -2.42 15.76 -1.90
N SER A 217 -2.71 17.06 -1.99
CA SER A 217 -4.05 17.55 -2.35
C SER A 217 -4.45 17.12 -3.77
N VAL A 218 -3.51 17.16 -4.73
CA VAL A 218 -3.76 16.63 -6.08
C VAL A 218 -3.97 15.11 -6.05
N ALA A 219 -3.19 14.37 -5.25
CA ALA A 219 -3.37 12.93 -5.05
C ALA A 219 -4.76 12.60 -4.48
N GLN A 220 -5.25 13.40 -3.53
CA GLN A 220 -6.59 13.26 -2.97
C GLN A 220 -7.66 13.48 -4.04
N VAL A 221 -7.57 14.57 -4.82
CA VAL A 221 -8.50 14.82 -5.95
C VAL A 221 -8.53 13.63 -6.91
N LEU A 222 -7.38 13.09 -7.28
CA LEU A 222 -7.29 11.93 -8.15
C LEU A 222 -7.96 10.71 -7.53
N PHE A 223 -7.70 10.45 -6.24
CA PHE A 223 -8.34 9.36 -5.52
C PHE A 223 -9.87 9.47 -5.52
N GLU A 224 -10.42 10.65 -5.22
CA GLU A 224 -11.86 10.90 -5.29
C GLU A 224 -12.42 10.69 -6.70
N ILE A 225 -11.70 11.12 -7.75
CA ILE A 225 -12.09 10.86 -9.15
C ILE A 225 -12.18 9.35 -9.44
N PHE A 226 -11.30 8.54 -8.86
CA PHE A 226 -11.33 7.10 -9.04
C PHE A 226 -12.45 6.40 -8.24
N LEU A 227 -12.89 6.99 -7.14
CA LEU A 227 -14.05 6.53 -6.37
C LEU A 227 -15.39 6.81 -7.04
N LEU A 228 -15.46 7.76 -7.99
CA LEU A 228 -16.69 8.04 -8.73
C LEU A 228 -17.31 6.75 -9.29
N THR A 229 -18.55 6.47 -8.89
CA THR A 229 -19.33 5.33 -9.38
C THR A 229 -19.62 5.42 -10.86
N ASP A 230 -19.50 4.29 -11.53
CA ASP A 230 -19.85 4.08 -12.93
C ASP A 230 -21.04 3.12 -13.09
N GLU A 231 -21.78 2.83 -12.01
CA GLU A 231 -22.91 1.91 -12.00
C GLU A 231 -24.10 2.40 -12.85
N LYS A 232 -24.32 3.72 -12.88
CA LYS A 232 -25.41 4.31 -13.66
C LYS A 232 -25.02 4.39 -15.13
N ALA A 233 -25.68 3.58 -15.96
CA ALA A 233 -25.44 3.48 -17.40
C ALA A 233 -25.38 4.84 -18.14
N THR A 234 -26.16 5.83 -17.71
CA THR A 234 -26.19 7.18 -18.31
C THR A 234 -24.84 7.90 -18.22
N TYR A 235 -24.07 7.68 -17.15
CA TYR A 235 -22.83 8.42 -16.88
C TYR A 235 -21.57 7.55 -16.93
N ARG A 236 -21.73 6.21 -16.93
CA ARG A 236 -20.63 5.24 -16.99
C ARG A 236 -19.54 5.63 -17.99
N THR A 237 -19.90 5.89 -19.24
CA THR A 237 -18.93 6.26 -20.29
C THR A 237 -18.19 7.56 -19.99
N GLN A 238 -18.87 8.57 -19.41
CA GLN A 238 -18.25 9.87 -19.12
C GLN A 238 -17.30 9.80 -17.92
N VAL A 239 -17.71 9.08 -16.86
CA VAL A 239 -16.88 8.83 -15.67
C VAL A 239 -15.67 8.00 -16.04
N TRP A 240 -15.86 6.94 -16.81
CA TRP A 240 -14.75 6.10 -17.26
C TRP A 240 -13.78 6.86 -18.15
N LYS A 241 -14.28 7.65 -19.10
CA LYS A 241 -13.45 8.56 -19.92
C LYS A 241 -12.64 9.51 -19.05
N LEU A 242 -13.25 10.11 -18.01
CA LEU A 242 -12.51 10.93 -17.06
C LEU A 242 -11.38 10.15 -16.37
N LYS A 243 -11.61 8.92 -15.91
CA LYS A 243 -10.56 8.08 -15.28
C LYS A 243 -9.39 7.82 -16.25
N VAL A 244 -9.68 7.56 -17.53
CA VAL A 244 -8.68 7.41 -18.58
C VAL A 244 -7.93 8.73 -18.84
N ASP A 245 -8.65 9.87 -18.93
CA ASP A 245 -8.09 11.21 -19.16
C ASP A 245 -7.06 11.59 -18.07
N VAL A 246 -7.34 11.25 -16.80
CA VAL A 246 -6.48 11.65 -15.66
C VAL A 246 -5.37 10.65 -15.33
N ARG A 247 -5.32 9.49 -16.01
CA ARG A 247 -4.37 8.41 -15.75
C ARG A 247 -2.91 8.86 -15.71
N ARG A 248 -2.49 9.67 -16.69
CA ARG A 248 -1.10 10.16 -16.78
C ARG A 248 -0.72 11.01 -15.56
N LEU A 249 -1.63 11.89 -15.13
CA LEU A 249 -1.42 12.70 -13.92
C LEU A 249 -1.39 11.81 -12.67
N ALA A 250 -2.27 10.82 -12.55
CA ALA A 250 -2.26 9.88 -11.43
C ALA A 250 -0.95 9.09 -11.35
N PHE A 251 -0.46 8.58 -12.48
CA PHE A 251 0.82 7.90 -12.55
C PHE A 251 1.97 8.83 -12.20
N TYR A 252 1.97 10.06 -12.72
CA TYR A 252 2.97 11.07 -12.40
C TYR A 252 3.02 11.40 -10.91
N VAL A 253 1.87 11.64 -10.28
CA VAL A 253 1.79 11.91 -8.84
C VAL A 253 2.30 10.74 -8.01
N TRP A 254 2.04 9.50 -8.43
CA TRP A 254 2.59 8.31 -7.77
C TRP A 254 4.11 8.17 -7.95
N ILE A 255 4.63 8.33 -9.17
CA ILE A 255 6.06 8.10 -9.47
C ILE A 255 6.97 9.16 -8.85
N VAL A 256 6.55 10.43 -8.86
CA VAL A 256 7.29 11.53 -8.23
C VAL A 256 7.00 11.64 -6.74
N GLY A 257 5.97 10.95 -6.26
CA GLY A 257 5.59 10.83 -4.87
C GLY A 257 6.71 10.17 -4.05
N SER A 258 7.03 10.74 -2.89
CA SER A 258 7.87 10.00 -1.95
C SER A 258 7.11 8.74 -1.51
N PRO A 259 7.82 7.61 -1.34
CA PRO A 259 7.30 6.47 -0.60
C PRO A 259 6.71 6.95 0.74
N PRO A 260 5.62 6.33 1.23
CA PRO A 260 5.03 6.66 2.53
C PRO A 260 5.97 6.22 3.67
N ASN A 261 7.09 6.92 3.82
CA ASN A 261 8.05 6.64 4.88
C ASN A 261 7.54 7.17 6.23
N GLU A 262 8.08 6.63 7.31
CA GLU A 262 7.71 7.02 8.68
C GLU A 262 7.99 8.49 8.96
N LEU A 263 8.95 9.09 8.26
CA LEU A 263 9.27 10.52 8.35
C LEU A 263 8.14 11.39 7.79
N ASN A 264 7.52 11.02 6.67
CA ASN A 264 6.32 11.70 6.16
C ASN A 264 5.15 11.60 7.14
N ARG A 265 5.03 10.49 7.89
CA ARG A 265 4.01 10.36 8.96
C ARG A 265 4.36 11.17 10.20
N ALA A 266 5.65 11.32 10.52
CA ALA A 266 6.11 12.14 11.63
C ALA A 266 5.95 13.65 11.34
N ILE A 267 6.24 14.07 10.10
CA ILE A 267 6.18 15.48 9.67
C ILE A 267 4.75 15.94 9.39
N LEU A 268 3.89 15.10 8.80
CA LEU A 268 2.52 15.49 8.46
C LEU A 268 1.53 15.38 9.64
N GLY A 269 2.00 14.95 10.83
CA GLY A 269 1.17 14.70 12.00
C GLY A 269 0.25 13.48 11.83
N ARG A 270 -0.35 13.01 12.93
CA ARG A 270 -1.43 12.00 12.87
C ARG A 270 -2.72 12.56 12.27
N ASP A 271 -2.87 13.89 12.24
CA ASP A 271 -4.15 14.54 11.99
C ASP A 271 -4.44 14.76 10.50
N MET A 272 -3.43 14.66 9.63
CA MET A 272 -3.69 14.50 8.21
C MET A 272 -4.12 13.05 7.92
N ILE A 273 -5.43 12.85 7.79
CA ILE A 273 -6.09 11.64 7.26
C ILE A 273 -5.74 11.48 5.78
N VAL A 274 -4.46 11.39 5.43
CA VAL A 274 -4.06 10.82 4.15
C VAL A 274 -4.19 9.32 4.35
N PRO A 275 -5.12 8.64 3.64
CA PRO A 275 -5.26 7.20 3.79
C PRO A 275 -3.91 6.53 3.62
N PRO A 276 -3.44 5.71 4.58
CA PRO A 276 -2.20 4.97 4.42
C PRO A 276 -2.19 4.21 3.08
N GLY A 277 -1.23 4.53 2.22
CA GLY A 277 -1.15 3.96 0.87
C GLY A 277 -1.99 4.68 -0.19
N LEU A 278 -2.44 5.93 0.03
CA LEU A 278 -3.11 6.75 -0.98
C LEU A 278 -2.33 6.77 -2.31
N ALA A 279 -1.04 7.11 -2.23
CA ALA A 279 -0.17 7.14 -3.39
C ALA A 279 -0.14 5.78 -4.11
N ASP A 280 0.04 4.68 -3.39
CA ASP A 280 0.10 3.34 -4.00
C ASP A 280 -1.25 2.88 -4.55
N THR A 281 -2.36 3.37 -3.98
CA THR A 281 -3.71 3.15 -4.52
C THR A 281 -3.86 3.84 -5.88
N LEU A 282 -3.20 4.97 -6.12
CA LEU A 282 -3.19 5.61 -7.45
C LEU A 282 -2.57 4.70 -8.51
N LEU A 283 -1.53 3.91 -8.19
CA LEU A 283 -0.98 2.96 -9.16
C LEU A 283 -2.00 1.87 -9.52
N SER A 284 -2.70 1.33 -8.53
CA SER A 284 -3.76 0.34 -8.76
C SER A 284 -4.90 0.93 -9.58
N ASN A 285 -5.30 2.16 -9.28
CA ASN A 285 -6.31 2.91 -10.02
C ASN A 285 -5.88 3.21 -11.47
N VAL A 286 -4.61 3.53 -11.70
CA VAL A 286 -4.05 3.66 -13.05
C VAL A 286 -4.20 2.35 -13.82
N LEU A 287 -3.94 1.20 -13.20
CA LEU A 287 -4.07 -0.10 -13.86
C LEU A 287 -5.53 -0.43 -14.25
N THR A 288 -6.52 -0.08 -13.41
CA THR A 288 -7.93 -0.38 -13.74
C THR A 288 -8.42 0.35 -14.98
N THR A 289 -7.87 1.53 -15.30
CA THR A 289 -8.22 2.27 -16.53
C THR A 289 -7.85 1.55 -17.83
N PHE A 290 -7.01 0.50 -17.79
CA PHE A 290 -6.66 -0.26 -18.99
C PHE A 290 -7.68 -1.36 -19.31
N ILE A 291 -8.68 -1.59 -18.45
CA ILE A 291 -9.71 -2.61 -18.69
C ILE A 291 -10.61 -2.20 -19.86
N GLU A 292 -11.10 -0.96 -19.85
CA GLU A 292 -11.94 -0.37 -20.89
C GLU A 292 -11.32 0.96 -21.34
N ASP A 293 -11.40 1.33 -22.61
CA ASP A 293 -10.97 2.64 -23.09
C ASP A 293 -11.94 3.07 -24.21
N PRO A 294 -12.91 3.96 -23.90
CA PRO A 294 -13.98 4.29 -24.82
C PRO A 294 -13.48 5.06 -26.05
N ASP A 295 -12.27 5.63 -25.99
CA ASP A 295 -11.67 6.38 -27.08
C ASP A 295 -10.57 5.58 -27.82
N ASP A 296 -10.34 4.31 -27.49
CA ASP A 296 -9.33 3.50 -28.21
C ASP A 296 -9.84 3.12 -29.61
N PRO A 297 -9.30 3.74 -30.69
CA PRO A 297 -9.81 3.52 -32.04
C PRO A 297 -9.50 2.11 -32.58
N ARG A 298 -8.63 1.36 -31.91
CA ARG A 298 -8.15 0.03 -32.35
C ARG A 298 -8.80 -1.11 -31.59
N GLU A 299 -9.68 -0.82 -30.62
CA GLU A 299 -10.28 -1.84 -29.74
C GLU A 299 -9.22 -2.78 -29.13
N ARG A 300 -8.04 -2.23 -28.78
CA ARG A 300 -6.94 -3.04 -28.24
C ARG A 300 -7.39 -3.70 -26.93
N ASN A 301 -6.96 -4.94 -26.74
CA ASN A 301 -7.14 -5.60 -25.45
C ASN A 301 -6.33 -4.89 -24.34
N HIS A 302 -6.66 -5.22 -23.09
CA HIS A 302 -6.01 -4.68 -21.89
C HIS A 302 -4.48 -4.72 -21.99
N ASP A 303 -3.93 -5.89 -22.33
CA ASP A 303 -2.47 -6.11 -22.34
C ASP A 303 -1.76 -5.24 -23.38
N SER A 304 -2.34 -5.07 -24.57
CA SER A 304 -1.76 -4.21 -25.60
C SER A 304 -1.76 -2.74 -25.20
N ARG A 305 -2.83 -2.24 -24.55
CA ARG A 305 -2.87 -0.86 -24.06
C ARG A 305 -1.86 -0.63 -22.93
N LEU A 306 -1.71 -1.62 -22.04
CA LEU A 306 -0.76 -1.55 -20.94
C LEU A 306 0.70 -1.66 -21.42
N ASP A 307 1.02 -2.53 -22.38
CA ASP A 307 2.37 -2.60 -22.98
C ASP A 307 2.76 -1.28 -23.66
N ASP A 308 1.83 -0.65 -24.38
CA ASP A 308 2.08 0.64 -25.02
C ASP A 308 2.35 1.74 -23.98
N PHE A 309 1.59 1.77 -22.87
CA PHE A 309 1.84 2.71 -21.77
C PHE A 309 3.18 2.43 -21.07
N ILE A 310 3.53 1.17 -20.85
CA ILE A 310 4.83 0.78 -20.29
C ILE A 310 5.96 1.31 -21.16
N ARG A 311 5.88 1.12 -22.48
CA ARG A 311 6.93 1.59 -23.40
C ARG A 311 7.01 3.12 -23.44
N GLN A 312 5.90 3.77 -23.75
CA GLN A 312 5.86 5.20 -24.08
C GLN A 312 5.91 6.10 -22.86
N GLU A 313 5.31 5.69 -21.74
CA GLU A 313 5.26 6.52 -20.54
C GLU A 313 6.31 6.04 -19.53
N ILE A 314 6.32 4.76 -19.16
CA ILE A 314 7.20 4.31 -18.08
C ILE A 314 8.66 4.29 -18.53
N LEU A 315 8.96 3.59 -19.62
CA LEU A 315 10.34 3.36 -20.06
C LEU A 315 10.94 4.56 -20.79
N GLU A 316 10.19 5.22 -21.66
CA GLU A 316 10.68 6.37 -22.44
C GLU A 316 10.75 7.67 -21.63
N VAL A 317 9.78 7.96 -20.75
CA VAL A 317 9.74 9.24 -20.00
C VAL A 317 10.48 9.15 -18.66
N TYR A 318 10.19 8.14 -17.84
CA TYR A 318 10.74 8.04 -16.48
C TYR A 318 11.94 7.07 -16.38
N GLY A 319 12.00 6.09 -17.27
CA GLY A 319 13.00 5.02 -17.24
C GLY A 319 12.67 3.91 -16.24
N ALA A 320 13.19 2.71 -16.54
CA ALA A 320 12.97 1.53 -15.69
C ALA A 320 13.54 1.69 -14.27
N GLU A 321 14.65 2.42 -14.11
CA GLU A 321 15.30 2.63 -12.81
C GLU A 321 14.41 3.37 -11.83
N GLN A 322 13.89 4.54 -12.24
CA GLN A 322 13.03 5.36 -11.38
C GLN A 322 11.76 4.60 -11.02
N PHE A 323 11.14 3.96 -12.03
CA PHE A 323 9.93 3.16 -11.84
C PHE A 323 10.14 2.03 -10.81
N LEU A 324 11.16 1.19 -11.00
CA LEU A 324 11.37 0.04 -10.14
C LEU A 324 11.93 0.43 -8.78
N THR A 325 12.70 1.52 -8.69
CA THR A 325 13.12 2.10 -7.40
C THR A 325 11.90 2.53 -6.59
N ARG A 326 10.94 3.22 -7.22
CA ARG A 326 9.69 3.63 -6.56
C ARG A 326 8.87 2.42 -6.10
N ILE A 327 8.72 1.40 -6.93
CA ILE A 327 8.04 0.14 -6.59
C ILE A 327 8.73 -0.55 -5.39
N ASN A 328 10.05 -0.65 -5.42
CA ASN A 328 10.81 -1.30 -4.36
C ASN A 328 10.65 -0.57 -3.02
N ALA A 329 10.59 0.76 -3.04
CA ALA A 329 10.31 1.54 -1.86
C ALA A 329 8.88 1.29 -1.34
N SER A 330 7.87 1.26 -2.22
CA SER A 330 6.50 0.86 -1.84
C SER A 330 6.47 -0.54 -1.20
N LEU A 331 7.15 -1.54 -1.76
CA LEU A 331 7.20 -2.90 -1.19
C LEU A 331 7.79 -2.93 0.23
N ARG A 332 8.83 -2.12 0.48
CA ARG A 332 9.50 -2.06 1.79
C ARG A 332 8.68 -1.32 2.83
N GLU A 333 7.97 -0.26 2.43
CA GLU A 333 7.31 0.67 3.37
C GLU A 333 5.80 0.48 3.49
N ALA A 334 5.18 -0.22 2.54
CA ALA A 334 3.73 -0.41 2.53
C ALA A 334 3.23 -1.01 3.84
N GLN A 335 2.05 -0.56 4.26
CA GLN A 335 1.35 -1.22 5.35
C GLN A 335 1.10 -2.69 5.00
N LEU A 336 1.26 -3.56 5.99
CA LEU A 336 1.03 -4.99 5.85
C LEU A 336 -0.46 -5.28 5.62
N GLY A 337 -0.76 -6.50 5.18
CA GLY A 337 -2.12 -6.90 4.86
C GLY A 337 -2.53 -6.53 3.44
N ILE A 338 -3.76 -6.05 3.30
CA ILE A 338 -4.38 -5.73 2.01
C ILE A 338 -3.61 -4.66 1.20
N ARG A 339 -2.91 -3.74 1.86
CA ARG A 339 -2.16 -2.68 1.17
C ARG A 339 -0.91 -3.23 0.45
N LEU A 340 -0.13 -4.06 1.14
CA LEU A 340 0.99 -4.77 0.51
C LEU A 340 0.52 -5.73 -0.59
N GLU A 341 -0.60 -6.41 -0.36
CA GLU A 341 -1.25 -7.28 -1.34
C GLU A 341 -1.64 -6.52 -2.62
N SER A 342 -2.24 -5.34 -2.50
CA SER A 342 -2.60 -4.46 -3.63
C SER A 342 -1.38 -4.01 -4.45
N ILE A 343 -0.25 -3.68 -3.81
CA ILE A 343 0.98 -3.30 -4.51
C ILE A 343 1.57 -4.49 -5.28
N LEU A 344 1.59 -5.68 -4.66
CA LEU A 344 2.03 -6.91 -5.33
C LEU A 344 1.11 -7.29 -6.48
N SER A 345 -0.20 -7.10 -6.32
CA SER A 345 -1.19 -7.31 -7.39
C SER A 345 -0.89 -6.38 -8.57
N SER A 346 -0.69 -5.09 -8.29
CA SER A 346 -0.32 -4.09 -9.31
C SER A 346 0.99 -4.43 -10.03
N LEU A 347 2.03 -4.81 -9.28
CA LEU A 347 3.31 -5.25 -9.84
C LEU A 347 3.17 -6.51 -10.71
N SER A 348 2.26 -7.41 -10.36
CA SER A 348 2.04 -8.63 -11.13
C SER A 348 1.54 -8.34 -12.53
N GLU A 349 0.78 -7.26 -12.74
CA GLU A 349 0.35 -6.83 -14.07
C GLU A 349 1.50 -6.29 -14.90
N PHE A 350 2.47 -5.58 -14.31
CA PHE A 350 3.66 -5.15 -15.07
C PHE A 350 4.62 -6.32 -15.38
N ALA A 351 4.68 -7.33 -14.51
CA ALA A 351 5.67 -8.40 -14.61
C ALA A 351 5.49 -9.35 -15.81
N VAL A 352 4.33 -9.32 -16.50
CA VAL A 352 4.11 -10.12 -17.72
C VAL A 352 4.81 -9.54 -18.94
N PHE A 353 5.14 -8.25 -18.93
CA PHE A 353 5.61 -7.57 -20.12
C PHE A 353 7.13 -7.73 -20.30
N PRO A 354 7.58 -8.31 -21.43
CA PRO A 354 9.02 -8.52 -21.68
C PRO A 354 9.86 -7.24 -21.66
N SER A 355 9.22 -6.09 -21.85
CA SER A 355 9.84 -4.76 -21.77
C SER A 355 10.25 -4.37 -20.35
N ILE A 356 9.57 -4.89 -19.32
CA ILE A 356 9.86 -4.59 -17.90
C ILE A 356 10.62 -5.73 -17.23
N THR A 357 10.30 -6.99 -17.57
CA THR A 357 10.79 -8.14 -16.82
C THR A 357 12.33 -8.20 -16.64
N PRO A 358 13.19 -7.89 -17.65
CA PRO A 358 14.66 -7.89 -17.48
C PRO A 358 15.16 -6.86 -16.44
N HIS A 359 14.38 -5.81 -16.20
CA HIS A 359 14.74 -4.77 -15.24
C HIS A 359 14.42 -5.17 -13.79
N LEU A 360 13.51 -6.12 -13.56
CA LEU A 360 13.12 -6.56 -12.22
C LEU A 360 14.30 -7.14 -11.42
N GLN A 361 15.16 -7.94 -12.06
CA GLN A 361 16.39 -8.41 -11.42
C GLN A 361 17.40 -7.28 -11.26
N THR A 362 17.60 -6.49 -12.33
CA THR A 362 18.62 -5.43 -12.39
C THR A 362 18.48 -4.45 -11.24
N TYR A 363 17.26 -4.03 -10.90
CA TYR A 363 16.99 -3.09 -9.81
C TYR A 363 16.62 -3.77 -8.49
N GLY A 364 16.83 -5.08 -8.35
CA GLY A 364 16.64 -5.80 -7.08
C GLY A 364 15.19 -6.00 -6.65
N THR A 365 14.22 -5.86 -7.57
CA THR A 365 12.79 -5.96 -7.25
C THR A 365 12.39 -7.35 -6.74
N TYR A 366 13.01 -8.42 -7.24
CA TYR A 366 12.77 -9.76 -6.70
C TYR A 366 13.19 -9.91 -5.22
N LEU A 367 14.24 -9.23 -4.79
CA LEU A 367 14.62 -9.24 -3.38
C LEU A 367 13.66 -8.40 -2.55
N ALA A 368 13.23 -7.24 -3.05
CA ALA A 368 12.23 -6.41 -2.37
C ALA A 368 10.90 -7.16 -2.16
N ILE A 369 10.44 -7.95 -3.15
CA ILE A 369 9.26 -8.82 -3.01
C ILE A 369 9.48 -9.85 -1.88
N ARG A 370 10.63 -10.52 -1.86
CA ARG A 370 10.98 -11.51 -0.81
C ARG A 370 11.01 -10.85 0.58
N GLU A 371 11.64 -9.70 0.71
CA GLU A 371 11.69 -8.91 1.95
C GLU A 371 10.28 -8.56 2.43
N ALA A 372 9.41 -8.10 1.52
CA ALA A 372 8.03 -7.78 1.83
C ALA A 372 7.24 -9.01 2.32
N CYS A 373 7.39 -10.19 1.67
CA CYS A 373 6.78 -11.43 2.15
C CYS A 373 7.29 -11.85 3.54
N ASN A 374 8.58 -11.63 3.83
CA ASN A 374 9.13 -11.92 5.16
C ASN A 374 8.57 -10.97 6.21
N ARG A 375 8.49 -9.67 5.88
CA ARG A 375 7.88 -8.66 6.76
C ARG A 375 6.43 -9.01 7.06
N GLN A 376 5.63 -9.37 6.06
CA GLN A 376 4.26 -9.85 6.25
C GLN A 376 4.19 -11.09 7.15
N ALA A 377 5.08 -12.07 6.97
CA ALA A 377 5.06 -13.28 7.78
C ALA A 377 5.45 -13.04 9.24
N LEU A 378 6.34 -12.08 9.52
CA LEU A 378 6.84 -11.76 10.86
C LEU A 378 5.94 -10.79 11.62
N GLN A 379 5.42 -9.76 10.93
CA GLN A 379 4.74 -8.62 11.53
C GLN A 379 3.25 -8.54 11.17
N GLY A 380 2.79 -9.31 10.18
CA GLY A 380 1.38 -9.35 9.79
C GLY A 380 0.51 -9.96 10.88
N THR A 381 -0.69 -9.41 11.07
CA THR A 381 -1.61 -9.83 12.12
C THR A 381 -2.54 -10.98 11.70
N GLN A 382 -2.81 -11.12 10.40
CA GLN A 382 -3.73 -12.12 9.86
C GLN A 382 -3.03 -13.11 8.92
N GLU A 383 -3.34 -14.40 9.07
CA GLU A 383 -2.76 -15.45 8.22
C GLU A 383 -3.33 -15.45 6.81
N ILE A 384 -4.60 -15.05 6.63
CA ILE A 384 -5.23 -14.90 5.32
C ILE A 384 -4.49 -13.87 4.47
N ASP A 385 -4.10 -12.75 5.07
CA ASP A 385 -3.33 -11.71 4.39
C ASP A 385 -1.94 -12.21 3.98
N ASN A 386 -1.28 -12.98 4.84
CA ASN A 386 -0.01 -13.62 4.50
C ASN A 386 -0.16 -14.58 3.31
N CYS A 387 -1.24 -15.36 3.29
CA CYS A 387 -1.55 -16.25 2.18
C CYS A 387 -1.74 -15.46 0.86
N ARG A 388 -2.49 -14.34 0.88
CA ARG A 388 -2.70 -13.49 -0.31
C ARG A 388 -1.42 -12.80 -0.79
N VAL A 389 -0.62 -12.25 0.12
CA VAL A 389 0.69 -11.65 -0.19
C VAL A 389 1.60 -12.67 -0.86
N LEU A 390 1.68 -13.91 -0.33
CA LEU A 390 2.45 -14.99 -0.94
C LEU A 390 1.90 -15.38 -2.31
N ALA A 391 0.57 -15.46 -2.46
CA ALA A 391 -0.06 -15.79 -3.74
C ALA A 391 0.34 -14.81 -4.85
N ASN A 392 0.28 -13.50 -4.59
CA ASN A 392 0.64 -12.48 -5.56
C ASN A 392 2.16 -12.42 -5.81
N ALA A 393 2.98 -12.53 -4.77
CA ALA A 393 4.44 -12.60 -4.92
C ALA A 393 4.90 -13.79 -5.77
N LEU A 394 4.36 -14.98 -5.50
CA LEU A 394 4.67 -16.19 -6.26
C LEU A 394 4.11 -16.12 -7.70
N TRP A 395 3.00 -15.42 -7.90
CA TRP A 395 2.46 -15.17 -9.23
C TRP A 395 3.37 -14.28 -10.08
N ILE A 396 4.00 -13.25 -9.49
CA ILE A 396 5.02 -12.41 -10.15
C ILE A 396 6.22 -13.28 -10.57
N TYR A 397 6.75 -14.10 -9.65
CA TYR A 397 7.84 -15.01 -10.01
C TYR A 397 7.40 -15.98 -11.10
N ARG A 398 6.16 -16.47 -11.06
CA ARG A 398 5.66 -17.37 -12.10
C ARG A 398 5.60 -16.73 -13.48
N ARG A 399 5.09 -15.50 -13.57
CA ARG A 399 5.03 -14.72 -14.82
C ARG A 399 6.44 -14.40 -15.35
N THR A 400 7.41 -14.21 -14.45
CA THR A 400 8.81 -14.04 -14.86
C THR A 400 9.37 -15.30 -15.55
N PHE A 401 9.07 -16.48 -15.02
CA PHE A 401 9.61 -17.75 -15.54
C PHE A 401 9.24 -18.03 -17.00
N THR A 402 8.11 -17.51 -17.49
CA THR A 402 7.69 -17.74 -18.88
C THR A 402 8.49 -16.94 -19.91
N HIS A 403 9.16 -15.87 -19.49
CA HIS A 403 9.80 -14.92 -20.40
C HIS A 403 11.31 -14.79 -20.18
N GLN A 404 11.84 -15.26 -19.06
CA GLN A 404 13.24 -15.00 -18.68
C GLN A 404 14.21 -16.14 -18.97
N PRO A 405 15.50 -15.81 -19.22
CA PRO A 405 16.51 -16.82 -19.45
C PRO A 405 16.79 -17.62 -18.17
N PRO A 406 17.34 -18.84 -18.29
CA PRO A 406 17.60 -19.72 -17.14
C PRO A 406 18.47 -19.11 -16.02
N SER A 407 19.29 -18.10 -16.32
CA SER A 407 20.12 -17.40 -15.33
C SER A 407 19.30 -16.59 -14.33
N GLU A 408 18.23 -15.93 -14.77
CA GLU A 408 17.37 -15.14 -13.88
C GLU A 408 16.49 -16.05 -13.02
N ILE A 409 16.00 -17.14 -13.61
CA ILE A 409 15.33 -18.19 -12.86
C ILE A 409 16.25 -18.74 -11.76
N ALA A 410 17.53 -18.96 -12.07
CA ALA A 410 18.51 -19.39 -11.07
C ALA A 410 18.68 -18.37 -9.95
N TYR A 411 18.63 -17.07 -10.28
CA TYR A 411 18.68 -15.99 -9.31
C TYR A 411 17.48 -16.04 -8.35
N ILE A 412 16.25 -16.19 -8.86
CA ILE A 412 15.04 -16.27 -8.03
C ILE A 412 15.08 -17.50 -7.11
N VAL A 413 15.49 -18.65 -7.63
CA VAL A 413 15.61 -19.88 -6.82
C VAL A 413 16.64 -19.70 -5.70
N LYS A 414 17.82 -19.15 -6.02
CA LYS A 414 18.94 -19.05 -5.07
C LYS A 414 18.79 -17.89 -4.08
N ASN A 415 18.51 -16.69 -4.56
CA ASN A 415 18.59 -15.47 -3.77
C ASN A 415 17.24 -15.11 -3.13
N CYS A 416 16.13 -15.39 -3.80
CA CYS A 416 14.79 -15.16 -3.23
C CYS A 416 14.28 -16.34 -2.40
N ASN A 417 14.96 -17.49 -2.46
CA ASN A 417 14.54 -18.73 -1.81
C ASN A 417 13.06 -19.06 -2.11
N VAL A 418 12.70 -19.02 -3.39
CA VAL A 418 11.30 -19.12 -3.81
C VAL A 418 10.64 -20.43 -3.42
N ILE A 419 11.42 -21.52 -3.28
CA ILE A 419 10.89 -22.82 -2.86
C ILE A 419 10.34 -22.78 -1.44
N GLU A 420 11.02 -22.08 -0.52
CA GLU A 420 10.51 -21.87 0.84
C GLU A 420 9.22 -21.04 0.82
N LEU A 421 9.14 -20.01 -0.03
CA LEU A 421 7.91 -19.22 -0.22
C LEU A 421 6.75 -20.08 -0.74
N ILE A 422 6.98 -20.95 -1.71
CA ILE A 422 5.97 -21.88 -2.24
C ILE A 422 5.51 -22.82 -1.14
N ALA A 423 6.44 -23.41 -0.39
CA ALA A 423 6.12 -24.32 0.70
C ALA A 423 5.27 -23.63 1.78
N ARG A 424 5.65 -22.41 2.18
CA ARG A 424 4.88 -21.58 3.12
C ARG A 424 3.48 -21.29 2.60
N TYR A 425 3.34 -20.94 1.33
CA TYR A 425 2.05 -20.67 0.69
C TYR A 425 1.16 -21.91 0.68
N VAL A 426 1.69 -23.06 0.26
CA VAL A 426 0.97 -24.34 0.22
C VAL A 426 0.49 -24.75 1.62
N ARG A 427 1.33 -24.61 2.66
CA ARG A 427 0.93 -24.89 4.05
C ARG A 427 -0.19 -23.96 4.52
N LEU A 428 -0.08 -22.65 4.31
CA LEU A 428 -1.13 -21.70 4.70
C LEU A 428 -2.43 -21.95 3.94
N TYR A 429 -2.36 -22.22 2.65
CA TYR A 429 -3.52 -22.57 1.84
C TYR A 429 -4.22 -23.83 2.38
N ALA A 430 -3.46 -24.87 2.72
CA ALA A 430 -3.99 -26.10 3.32
C ALA A 430 -4.64 -25.87 4.68
N LEU A 431 -4.04 -25.03 5.54
CA LEU A 431 -4.51 -24.76 6.91
C LEU A 431 -5.74 -23.84 6.96
N LEU A 432 -5.80 -22.81 6.11
CA LEU A 432 -6.92 -21.87 6.07
C LEU A 432 -8.18 -22.50 5.44
N GLY A 433 -8.01 -23.56 4.64
CA GLY A 433 -9.08 -24.13 3.84
C GLY A 433 -9.35 -23.32 2.57
N HIS A 434 -10.01 -23.96 1.60
CA HIS A 434 -10.24 -23.36 0.28
C HIS A 434 -11.00 -22.03 0.37
N GLU A 435 -12.16 -22.02 1.04
CA GLU A 435 -13.06 -20.86 1.05
C GLU A 435 -12.37 -19.60 1.58
N MET A 436 -11.69 -19.70 2.73
CA MET A 436 -10.98 -18.56 3.31
C MET A 436 -9.73 -18.18 2.50
N ALA A 437 -9.00 -19.16 1.96
CA ALA A 437 -7.79 -18.87 1.19
C ALA A 437 -8.10 -18.24 -0.17
N THR A 438 -9.28 -18.51 -0.75
CA THR A 438 -9.67 -18.06 -2.09
C THR A 438 -10.59 -16.85 -2.10
N THR A 439 -10.95 -16.27 -0.94
CA THR A 439 -11.72 -15.02 -0.90
C THR A 439 -10.96 -13.95 -1.69
N GLY A 440 -11.45 -13.62 -2.89
CA GLY A 440 -10.83 -12.67 -3.80
C GLY A 440 -9.59 -13.16 -4.56
N THR A 441 -9.24 -14.45 -4.52
CA THR A 441 -8.10 -14.99 -5.30
C THR A 441 -8.45 -16.26 -6.06
N ASP A 442 -7.79 -16.46 -7.21
CA ASP A 442 -7.95 -17.67 -8.02
C ASP A 442 -7.43 -18.90 -7.27
N ALA A 443 -8.35 -19.83 -6.98
CA ALA A 443 -8.08 -21.08 -6.30
C ALA A 443 -7.09 -22.01 -7.00
N SER A 444 -6.86 -21.83 -8.29
CA SER A 444 -5.90 -22.62 -9.06
C SER A 444 -4.45 -22.18 -8.85
N LYS A 445 -4.22 -20.98 -8.26
CA LYS A 445 -2.87 -20.41 -8.08
C LYS A 445 -1.87 -21.36 -7.42
N PRO A 446 -2.15 -22.01 -6.26
CA PRO A 446 -1.20 -22.93 -5.63
C PRO A 446 -0.79 -24.08 -6.56
N LEU A 447 -1.78 -24.70 -7.23
CA LEU A 447 -1.58 -25.81 -8.14
C LEU A 447 -0.69 -25.38 -9.33
N LEU A 448 -1.03 -24.27 -9.99
CA LEU A 448 -0.29 -23.77 -11.15
C LEU A 448 1.14 -23.33 -10.80
N ILE A 449 1.35 -22.77 -9.61
CA ILE A 449 2.68 -22.42 -9.12
C ILE A 449 3.52 -23.68 -8.91
N VAL A 450 3.01 -24.67 -8.16
CA VAL A 450 3.74 -25.91 -7.89
C VAL A 450 4.04 -26.68 -9.19
N MET A 451 3.07 -26.81 -10.09
CA MET A 451 3.27 -27.48 -11.39
C MET A 451 4.37 -26.83 -12.22
N MET A 452 4.43 -25.50 -12.28
CA MET A 452 5.45 -24.80 -13.05
C MET A 452 6.85 -25.09 -12.51
N TYR A 453 7.02 -25.05 -11.19
CA TYR A 453 8.30 -25.41 -10.56
C TYR A 453 8.61 -26.91 -10.66
N GLY A 454 7.58 -27.78 -10.73
CA GLY A 454 7.73 -29.20 -11.03
C GLY A 454 8.30 -29.44 -12.42
N ASN A 455 7.75 -28.77 -13.44
CA ASN A 455 8.28 -28.83 -14.81
C ASN A 455 9.71 -28.29 -14.88
N PHE A 456 10.01 -27.22 -14.15
CA PHE A 456 11.36 -26.67 -14.03
C PHE A 456 12.34 -27.63 -13.35
N ALA A 457 11.91 -28.32 -12.28
CA ALA A 457 12.70 -29.36 -11.63
C ALA A 457 13.05 -30.49 -12.61
N VAL A 458 12.09 -30.97 -13.41
CA VAL A 458 12.34 -31.99 -14.44
C VAL A 458 13.38 -31.49 -15.45
N ALA A 459 13.21 -30.28 -15.99
CA ALA A 459 14.14 -29.70 -16.96
C ALA A 459 15.55 -29.49 -16.40
N THR A 460 15.69 -29.08 -15.14
CA THR A 460 17.00 -28.94 -14.48
C THR A 460 17.64 -30.28 -14.16
N ASN A 461 16.85 -31.32 -13.89
CA ASN A 461 17.34 -32.67 -13.63
C ASN A 461 17.93 -33.34 -14.88
N MET A 462 17.43 -33.00 -16.08
CA MET A 462 17.98 -33.43 -17.37
C MET A 462 19.36 -32.82 -17.68
N ARG A 463 19.77 -31.76 -16.96
CA ARG A 463 21.10 -31.15 -17.12
C ARG A 463 22.15 -31.96 -16.34
N SER A 464 23.43 -31.71 -16.66
CA SER A 464 24.57 -32.34 -15.99
C SER A 464 24.42 -32.35 -14.46
N GLY A 465 24.77 -33.47 -13.81
CA GLY A 465 24.75 -33.59 -12.34
C GLY A 465 25.64 -32.59 -11.60
N LYS A 466 26.54 -31.89 -12.32
CA LYS A 466 27.34 -30.79 -11.78
C LYS A 466 26.62 -29.43 -11.75
N ASN A 467 25.37 -29.37 -12.20
CA ASN A 467 24.58 -28.13 -12.22
C ASN A 467 24.33 -27.60 -10.80
N THR A 468 24.82 -26.39 -10.51
CA THR A 468 24.70 -25.74 -9.20
C THR A 468 23.25 -25.42 -8.85
N LEU A 469 22.44 -25.01 -9.82
CA LEU A 469 21.03 -24.72 -9.63
C LEU A 469 20.23 -25.95 -9.19
N ARG A 470 20.47 -27.11 -9.82
CA ARG A 470 19.88 -28.39 -9.39
C ARG A 470 20.21 -28.70 -7.93
N LYS A 471 21.48 -28.50 -7.52
CA LYS A 471 21.92 -28.72 -6.13
C LYS A 471 21.25 -27.74 -5.17
N THR A 472 21.18 -26.46 -5.52
CA THR A 472 20.50 -25.43 -4.72
C THR A 472 19.01 -25.76 -4.57
N MET A 473 18.30 -26.02 -5.67
CA MET A 473 16.89 -26.35 -5.64
C MET A 473 16.62 -27.62 -4.81
N ARG A 474 17.46 -28.66 -4.95
CA ARG A 474 17.35 -29.88 -4.14
C ARG A 474 17.56 -29.60 -2.64
N ASN A 475 18.61 -28.87 -2.29
CA ASN A 475 18.91 -28.56 -0.90
C ASN A 475 17.80 -27.74 -0.24
N THR A 476 17.28 -26.74 -0.94
CA THR A 476 16.19 -25.91 -0.44
C THR A 476 14.89 -26.71 -0.34
N LEU A 477 14.51 -27.44 -1.40
CA LEU A 477 13.27 -28.20 -1.39
C LEU A 477 13.28 -29.29 -0.31
N ARG A 478 14.42 -29.94 -0.05
CA ARG A 478 14.54 -30.95 1.01
C ARG A 478 14.11 -30.44 2.39
N GLN A 479 14.43 -29.19 2.72
CA GLN A 479 14.09 -28.59 4.03
C GLN A 479 12.58 -28.42 4.23
N ASP A 480 11.84 -28.21 3.15
CA ASP A 480 10.44 -27.80 3.17
C ASP A 480 9.47 -28.84 2.59
N TRP A 481 9.97 -29.83 1.84
CA TRP A 481 9.16 -30.75 1.06
C TRP A 481 8.30 -31.65 1.94
N TYR A 482 8.92 -32.47 2.79
CA TYR A 482 8.17 -33.38 3.66
C TYR A 482 7.33 -32.65 4.74
N PRO A 483 7.82 -31.59 5.42
CA PRO A 483 6.98 -30.82 6.33
C PRO A 483 5.69 -30.30 5.66
N THR A 484 5.78 -29.86 4.41
CA THR A 484 4.61 -29.40 3.64
C THR A 484 3.70 -30.56 3.25
N LEU A 485 4.27 -31.68 2.80
CA LEU A 485 3.50 -32.88 2.46
C LEU A 485 2.75 -33.44 3.68
N HIS A 486 3.39 -33.42 4.85
CA HIS A 486 2.77 -33.81 6.12
C HIS A 486 1.56 -32.95 6.47
N VAL A 487 1.63 -31.62 6.27
CA VAL A 487 0.47 -30.73 6.46
C VAL A 487 -0.64 -31.08 5.47
N LEU A 488 -0.33 -31.24 4.18
CA LEU A 488 -1.30 -31.60 3.15
C LEU A 488 -2.04 -32.90 3.48
N HIS A 489 -1.32 -33.94 3.92
CA HIS A 489 -1.92 -35.19 4.36
C HIS A 489 -2.79 -35.03 5.62
N SER A 490 -2.33 -34.25 6.59
CA SER A 490 -3.05 -34.04 7.85
C SER A 490 -4.36 -33.26 7.67
N GLN A 491 -4.44 -32.40 6.65
CA GLN A 491 -5.64 -31.61 6.33
C GLN A 491 -6.65 -32.35 5.45
N ARG A 492 -6.32 -33.54 4.92
CA ARG A 492 -7.16 -34.27 3.94
C ARG A 492 -8.56 -34.59 4.41
N ASP A 493 -8.73 -34.86 5.70
CA ASP A 493 -10.00 -35.23 6.32
C ASP A 493 -10.61 -34.08 7.16
N ASP A 494 -10.00 -32.90 7.12
CA ASP A 494 -10.51 -31.72 7.80
C ASP A 494 -11.86 -31.30 7.22
N LYS A 495 -12.72 -30.73 8.07
CA LYS A 495 -14.04 -30.21 7.68
C LYS A 495 -13.92 -29.11 6.63
N LEU A 496 -12.85 -28.33 6.66
CA LEU A 496 -12.55 -27.26 5.72
C LEU A 496 -12.39 -27.73 4.26
N TRP A 497 -12.09 -29.02 4.05
CA TRP A 497 -11.83 -29.62 2.72
C TRP A 497 -12.93 -30.55 2.23
N ARG A 498 -14.12 -30.52 2.83
CA ARG A 498 -15.24 -31.39 2.43
C ARG A 498 -15.92 -30.93 1.13
N GLY A 499 -16.64 -31.86 0.50
CA GLY A 499 -17.42 -31.57 -0.71
C GLY A 499 -16.55 -31.32 -1.95
N LYS A 500 -16.91 -30.30 -2.74
CA LYS A 500 -16.26 -29.99 -4.02
C LYS A 500 -14.78 -29.60 -3.91
N TYR A 501 -14.33 -29.14 -2.74
CA TYR A 501 -12.96 -28.66 -2.53
C TYR A 501 -11.95 -29.77 -2.22
N ARG A 502 -12.41 -30.98 -1.87
CA ARG A 502 -11.53 -32.11 -1.56
C ARG A 502 -10.57 -32.44 -2.69
N LYS A 503 -11.05 -32.31 -3.93
CA LYS A 503 -10.25 -32.56 -5.13
C LYS A 503 -9.07 -31.60 -5.23
N HIS A 504 -9.24 -30.32 -4.92
CA HIS A 504 -8.15 -29.34 -5.01
C HIS A 504 -6.99 -29.67 -4.07
N LEU A 505 -7.26 -30.10 -2.83
CA LEU A 505 -6.21 -30.50 -1.91
C LEU A 505 -5.52 -31.79 -2.36
N ALA A 506 -6.27 -32.75 -2.91
CA ALA A 506 -5.71 -33.98 -3.46
C ALA A 506 -4.80 -33.71 -4.66
N ASP A 507 -5.26 -32.90 -5.62
CA ASP A 507 -4.49 -32.48 -6.80
C ASP A 507 -3.23 -31.72 -6.36
N LEU A 508 -3.35 -30.81 -5.37
CA LEU A 508 -2.21 -30.08 -4.82
C LEU A 508 -1.19 -31.01 -4.14
N THR A 509 -1.68 -32.02 -3.42
CA THR A 509 -0.84 -33.06 -2.80
C THR A 509 -0.08 -33.84 -3.87
N GLU A 510 -0.76 -34.28 -4.93
CA GLU A 510 -0.15 -35.02 -6.03
C GLU A 510 0.97 -34.22 -6.72
N VAL A 511 0.72 -32.94 -7.06
CA VAL A 511 1.75 -32.13 -7.72
C VAL A 511 2.92 -31.78 -6.79
N TRP A 512 2.69 -31.63 -5.49
CA TRP A 512 3.75 -31.40 -4.51
C TRP A 512 4.64 -32.63 -4.34
N THR A 513 4.03 -33.82 -4.30
CA THR A 513 4.76 -35.09 -4.32
C THR A 513 5.58 -35.22 -5.61
N ALA A 514 4.98 -34.97 -6.77
CA ALA A 514 5.65 -35.04 -8.06
C ALA A 514 6.86 -34.08 -8.15
N LEU A 515 6.75 -32.87 -7.60
CA LEU A 515 7.86 -31.91 -7.52
C LEU A 515 9.06 -32.48 -6.73
N GLY A 516 8.82 -33.14 -5.60
CA GLY A 516 9.88 -33.81 -4.83
C GLY A 516 10.51 -34.98 -5.58
N THR A 517 9.68 -35.82 -6.21
CA THR A 517 10.15 -36.93 -7.03
C THR A 517 11.02 -36.45 -8.20
N ALA A 518 10.67 -35.33 -8.85
CA ALA A 518 11.42 -34.77 -9.97
C ALA A 518 12.87 -34.39 -9.61
N ILE A 519 13.16 -34.11 -8.34
CA ILE A 519 14.52 -33.83 -7.84
C ILE A 519 15.12 -35.00 -7.02
N ALA A 520 14.54 -36.20 -7.16
CA ALA A 520 14.95 -37.42 -6.46
C ALA A 520 14.93 -37.29 -4.92
N LEU A 521 13.81 -36.79 -4.39
CA LEU A 521 13.45 -36.98 -2.98
C LEU A 521 12.52 -38.20 -2.87
N GLU A 522 12.79 -39.06 -1.89
CA GLU A 522 11.99 -40.25 -1.60
C GLU A 522 11.19 -40.01 -0.31
N GLU A 523 9.86 -40.18 -0.37
CA GLU A 523 8.96 -39.86 0.73
C GLU A 523 9.35 -40.55 2.05
N GLU A 524 9.57 -41.86 2.03
CA GLU A 524 9.93 -42.63 3.24
C GLU A 524 11.30 -42.24 3.82
N THR A 525 12.23 -41.77 2.98
CA THR A 525 13.53 -41.30 3.45
C THR A 525 13.40 -39.92 4.07
N GLU A 526 12.74 -38.97 3.40
CA GLU A 526 12.55 -37.62 3.92
C GLU A 526 11.62 -37.61 5.14
N LYS A 527 10.64 -38.52 5.22
CA LYS A 527 9.81 -38.76 6.40
C LYS A 527 10.65 -39.13 7.62
N ARG A 528 11.51 -40.15 7.48
CA ARG A 528 12.39 -40.60 8.55
C ARG A 528 13.36 -39.49 8.96
N ASP A 529 13.86 -38.71 8.01
CA ASP A 529 14.74 -37.57 8.27
C ASP A 529 14.00 -36.49 9.08
N TYR A 530 12.81 -36.10 8.64
CA TYR A 530 11.95 -35.15 9.33
C TYR A 530 11.59 -35.61 10.74
N GLU A 531 11.18 -36.86 10.93
CA GLU A 531 10.86 -37.40 12.26
C GLU A 531 12.09 -37.43 13.18
N ARG A 532 13.27 -37.76 12.63
CA ARG A 532 14.55 -37.69 13.37
C ARG A 532 14.91 -36.26 13.76
N GLU A 533 14.73 -35.31 12.85
CA GLU A 533 14.99 -33.88 13.10
C GLU A 533 14.01 -33.31 14.12
N LEU A 534 12.71 -33.61 14.00
CA LEU A 534 11.69 -33.19 14.95
C LEU A 534 11.97 -33.76 16.35
N LYS A 535 12.33 -35.05 16.42
CA LYS A 535 12.76 -35.68 17.67
C LYS A 535 14.02 -35.01 18.22
N ARG A 536 15.03 -34.73 17.39
CA ARG A 536 16.25 -34.01 17.79
C ARG A 536 15.94 -32.62 18.32
N TRP A 537 15.19 -31.80 17.59
CA TRP A 537 14.79 -30.44 17.98
C TRP A 537 13.94 -30.43 19.26
N SER A 538 13.17 -31.49 19.50
CA SER A 538 12.43 -31.66 20.75
C SER A 538 13.30 -31.93 21.98
N MET A 539 14.57 -32.31 21.77
CA MET A 539 15.54 -32.73 22.80
C MET A 539 16.72 -31.76 22.97
N VAL A 540 16.82 -30.70 22.17
CA VAL A 540 17.91 -29.69 22.26
C VAL A 540 17.35 -28.28 22.52
N CYS A 541 18.21 -27.39 22.99
CA CYS A 541 17.90 -25.98 23.18
C CYS A 541 17.83 -25.25 21.83
N ALA A 542 16.80 -24.43 21.62
CA ALA A 542 16.63 -23.67 20.38
C ALA A 542 17.67 -22.54 20.22
N TRP A 543 18.17 -21.99 21.33
CA TRP A 543 19.21 -20.96 21.31
C TRP A 543 20.51 -21.47 20.70
N LYS A 544 20.89 -20.98 19.51
CA LYS A 544 22.00 -21.50 18.70
C LYS A 544 23.37 -21.45 19.41
N GLU A 545 23.59 -20.45 20.26
CA GLU A 545 24.84 -20.31 21.02
C GLU A 545 24.87 -21.13 22.33
N CYS A 546 23.77 -21.78 22.69
CA CYS A 546 23.76 -22.68 23.85
C CYS A 546 24.52 -23.97 23.51
N LYS A 547 25.38 -24.45 24.40
CA LYS A 547 26.02 -25.77 24.25
C LYS A 547 25.00 -26.90 24.04
N TYR A 548 23.82 -26.78 24.67
CA TYR A 548 22.73 -27.74 24.52
C TYR A 548 21.91 -27.58 23.24
N HIS A 549 22.31 -26.71 22.30
CA HIS A 549 21.74 -26.71 20.94
C HIS A 549 22.17 -27.95 20.15
N ASN A 550 23.37 -28.45 20.45
CA ASN A 550 23.93 -29.64 19.81
C ASN A 550 23.89 -30.89 20.70
N GLU A 551 23.66 -30.71 22.00
CA GLU A 551 23.68 -31.78 23.00
C GLU A 551 22.38 -31.82 23.81
N LYS A 552 22.01 -33.01 24.28
CA LYS A 552 20.84 -33.16 25.16
C LYS A 552 21.14 -32.52 26.53
N PRO A 553 20.33 -31.56 27.00
CA PRO A 553 20.53 -30.97 28.32
C PRO A 553 20.25 -31.97 29.43
N PRO A 554 20.91 -31.86 30.60
CA PRO A 554 20.63 -32.68 31.77
C PRO A 554 19.27 -32.36 32.40
N THR A 555 18.74 -31.17 32.12
CA THR A 555 17.43 -30.70 32.61
C THR A 555 16.37 -30.80 31.52
N PRO A 556 15.10 -31.03 31.88
CA PRO A 556 13.99 -30.93 30.94
C PRO A 556 13.96 -29.55 30.26
N LEU A 557 13.64 -29.54 28.96
CA LEU A 557 13.50 -28.30 28.21
C LEU A 557 12.15 -27.63 28.50
N ASN A 558 12.18 -26.31 28.60
CA ASN A 558 11.00 -25.46 28.76
C ASN A 558 10.51 -24.98 27.40
N HIS A 559 9.22 -25.10 27.13
CA HIS A 559 8.62 -24.53 25.92
C HIS A 559 8.66 -23.00 25.96
N CYS A 560 8.79 -22.37 24.80
CA CYS A 560 8.57 -20.93 24.70
C CYS A 560 7.17 -20.58 25.22
N LYS A 561 7.09 -19.62 26.14
CA LYS A 561 5.82 -19.14 26.69
C LYS A 561 4.90 -18.50 25.65
N GLY A 562 5.44 -18.05 24.50
CA GLY A 562 4.68 -17.48 23.39
C GLY A 562 4.15 -18.55 22.43
N CYS A 563 5.00 -19.00 21.49
CA CYS A 563 4.57 -19.92 20.43
C CYS A 563 4.48 -21.40 20.84
N ARG A 564 5.13 -21.82 21.93
CA ARG A 564 5.29 -23.23 22.36
C ARG A 564 5.94 -24.19 21.36
N GLU A 565 6.39 -23.70 20.20
CA GLU A 565 7.04 -24.52 19.17
C GLU A 565 8.50 -24.88 19.53
N VAL A 566 9.24 -23.89 20.06
CA VAL A 566 10.66 -24.06 20.41
C VAL A 566 10.85 -24.29 21.90
N LYS A 567 11.96 -24.93 22.24
CA LYS A 567 12.29 -25.43 23.57
C LYS A 567 13.64 -24.89 24.04
N TYR A 568 13.77 -24.53 25.32
CA TYR A 568 14.97 -23.94 25.90
C TYR A 568 15.40 -24.67 27.17
N CYS A 569 16.71 -24.86 27.35
CA CYS A 569 17.24 -25.49 28.58
C CYS A 569 17.10 -24.61 29.82
N SER A 570 16.94 -23.30 29.65
CA SER A 570 16.75 -22.34 30.74
C SER A 570 16.03 -21.08 30.25
N LEU A 571 15.43 -20.35 31.19
CA LEU A 571 14.84 -19.03 30.93
C LEU A 571 15.87 -18.03 30.39
N ALA A 572 17.14 -18.16 30.80
CA ALA A 572 18.23 -17.33 30.30
C ALA A 572 18.46 -17.56 28.80
N CYS A 573 18.48 -18.81 28.32
CA CYS A 573 18.59 -19.10 26.89
C CYS A 573 17.38 -18.60 26.10
N GLN A 574 16.16 -18.71 26.66
CA GLN A 574 14.98 -18.13 26.02
C GLN A 574 15.11 -16.61 25.88
N LYS A 575 15.54 -15.90 26.94
CA LYS A 575 15.72 -14.43 26.90
C LYS A 575 16.82 -14.00 25.91
N LYS A 576 17.88 -14.80 25.78
CA LYS A 576 18.95 -14.55 24.79
C LYS A 576 18.44 -14.78 23.38
N ASP A 577 17.84 -15.94 23.08
CA ASP A 577 17.27 -16.20 21.75
C ASP A 577 16.18 -15.18 21.37
N TRP A 578 15.42 -14.70 22.35
CA TRP A 578 14.48 -13.61 22.16
C TRP A 578 15.15 -12.32 21.67
N ARG A 579 16.26 -11.91 22.27
CA ARG A 579 16.93 -10.63 21.96
C ARG A 579 17.92 -10.74 20.80
N GLU A 580 18.71 -11.80 20.80
CA GLU A 580 19.89 -12.00 19.96
C GLU A 580 19.63 -13.02 18.84
N GLY A 581 18.67 -13.94 19.00
CA GLY A 581 18.40 -15.03 18.06
C GLY A 581 17.21 -14.84 17.13
N GLU A 582 16.73 -13.59 17.05
CA GLU A 582 15.57 -13.19 16.24
C GLU A 582 14.30 -13.98 16.59
N HIS A 583 14.27 -14.70 17.73
CA HIS A 583 13.07 -15.43 18.12
C HIS A 583 11.93 -14.45 18.43
N LYS A 584 12.23 -13.24 18.93
CA LYS A 584 11.23 -12.18 19.09
C LYS A 584 10.48 -11.89 17.79
N ALA A 585 11.16 -11.90 16.64
CA ALA A 585 10.54 -11.63 15.35
C ALA A 585 9.67 -12.80 14.86
N ARG A 586 10.02 -14.05 15.22
CA ARG A 586 9.33 -15.27 14.77
C ARG A 586 8.28 -15.79 15.74
N CYS A 587 8.36 -15.41 17.01
CA CYS A 587 7.48 -15.90 18.05
C CYS A 587 6.12 -15.22 17.94
N ARG A 588 5.21 -15.84 17.19
CA ARG A 588 3.80 -15.49 17.23
C ARG A 588 3.29 -15.83 18.63
N LYS A 589 3.02 -14.82 19.46
CA LYS A 589 2.20 -15.05 20.65
C LYS A 589 0.89 -15.62 20.14
N ILE A 590 0.51 -16.79 20.62
CA ILE A 590 -0.89 -17.20 20.61
C ILE A 590 -1.56 -16.18 21.55
N THR A 591 -1.97 -15.03 21.03
CA THR A 591 -3.07 -14.28 21.64
C THR A 591 -4.18 -15.29 21.68
N SER A 592 -4.43 -15.82 22.87
CA SER A 592 -5.46 -16.81 23.12
C SER A 592 -6.77 -16.24 22.61
N SER A 593 -7.14 -16.61 21.38
CA SER A 593 -8.50 -16.64 20.89
C SER A 593 -9.21 -17.71 21.71
N ALA A 594 -9.58 -17.33 22.93
CA ALA A 594 -10.50 -18.03 23.80
C ALA A 594 -11.86 -17.36 23.65
#